data_AF-A0A2W4LWH8-F1
#
_entry.id   AF-A0A2W4LWH8-F1
#
_cell.length_a   1.000
_cell.length_b   1.000
_cell.length_c   1.000
_cell.angle_alpha   90.00
_cell.angle_beta   90.00
_cell.angle_gamma   90.00
#
_symmetry.space_group_name_H-M   'P 1'
#
loop_
_entity.id
_entity.type
_entity.pdbx_description
1 polymer ?
#
loop_
_entity_poly.entity_id
_entity_poly.type
_entity_poly.pdbx_seq_one_letter_code
_entity_poly.pdbx_strand_id
1 'polypeptide(L)'
;MDVLCDLRDIAGVYGSFVVADTGQVLGRDLPAVFEDALLAHTGSRIARLCEVLENGGEPLEHLTLRFTDYKLHVRRARVGLLCVIASEAVNVPALRMALSLVARRLPRIDAPRSVAPDAEPSPTTLRSSQTPIASSTPSRSGAPSSDASRVKSARTYRGRPIV
;
A
#
# COMPACT_ATOMS: atom_id res chain seq x y z
N MET A 1 -15.26 19.37 -6.90
CA MET A 1 -14.16 19.20 -5.92
C MET A 1 -13.07 20.19 -6.31
N ASP A 2 -13.41 21.48 -6.30
CA ASP A 2 -12.71 22.44 -7.15
C ASP A 2 -11.40 22.93 -6.53
N VAL A 3 -11.24 22.67 -5.23
CA VAL A 3 -10.04 22.98 -4.44
C VAL A 3 -8.80 22.19 -4.91
N LEU A 4 -8.98 21.08 -5.62
CA LEU A 4 -7.86 20.29 -6.17
C LEU A 4 -7.18 20.99 -7.35
N CYS A 5 -7.92 21.81 -8.09
CA CYS A 5 -7.39 22.57 -9.22
C CYS A 5 -6.39 23.64 -8.76
N ASP A 6 -6.55 24.20 -7.56
CA ASP A 6 -5.63 25.18 -6.96
C ASP A 6 -4.19 24.64 -6.82
N LEU A 7 -4.00 23.31 -6.78
CA LEU A 7 -2.67 22.69 -6.72
C LEU A 7 -1.94 22.75 -8.06
N ARG A 8 -2.69 22.88 -9.18
CA ARG A 8 -2.13 22.95 -10.53
C ARG A 8 -1.44 24.29 -10.81
N ASP A 9 -1.78 25.33 -10.05
CA ASP A 9 -1.13 26.65 -10.16
C ASP A 9 0.36 26.62 -9.76
N ILE A 10 0.80 25.56 -9.08
CA ILE A 10 2.20 25.36 -8.71
C ILE A 10 2.94 24.75 -9.90
N ALA A 11 3.91 25.50 -10.41
CA ALA A 11 4.78 25.03 -11.48
C ALA A 11 5.43 23.67 -11.12
N GLY A 12 5.27 22.70 -12.02
CA GLY A 12 5.76 21.34 -11.85
C GLY A 12 4.78 20.38 -11.18
N VAL A 13 3.55 20.79 -10.87
CA VAL A 13 2.47 19.86 -10.48
C VAL A 13 1.77 19.33 -11.73
N TYR A 14 1.67 18.01 -11.85
CA TYR A 14 0.97 17.33 -12.95
C TYR A 14 -0.49 17.05 -12.64
N GLY A 15 -0.81 16.88 -11.36
CA GLY A 15 -2.18 16.77 -10.89
C GLY A 15 -2.28 16.21 -9.48
N SER A 16 -3.51 16.11 -9.00
CA SER A 16 -3.81 15.75 -7.62
C SER A 16 -5.05 14.87 -7.52
N PHE A 17 -5.11 14.05 -6.47
CA PHE A 17 -6.27 13.21 -6.19
C PHE A 17 -6.37 12.93 -4.70
N VAL A 18 -7.56 12.56 -4.26
CA VAL A 18 -7.88 12.27 -2.86
C VAL A 18 -8.27 10.81 -2.73
N VAL A 19 -7.71 10.13 -1.76
CA VAL A 19 -7.96 8.72 -1.45
C VAL A 19 -8.53 8.65 -0.04
N ALA A 20 -9.64 7.95 0.15
CA ALA A 20 -10.17 7.62 1.48
C ALA A 20 -9.23 6.67 2.23
N ASP A 21 -9.41 6.53 3.53
CA ASP A 21 -8.63 5.56 4.34
C ASP A 21 -8.87 4.10 3.88
N THR A 22 -9.99 3.84 3.20
CA THR A 22 -10.29 2.54 2.57
C THR A 22 -9.52 2.27 1.27
N GLY A 23 -8.80 3.27 0.74
CA GLY A 23 -8.15 3.21 -0.57
C GLY A 23 -9.02 3.63 -1.75
N GLN A 24 -10.29 3.99 -1.53
CA GLN A 24 -11.18 4.50 -2.59
C GLN A 24 -10.80 5.93 -3.00
N VAL A 25 -10.78 6.22 -4.29
CA VAL A 25 -10.55 7.58 -4.80
C VAL A 25 -11.83 8.40 -4.68
N LEU A 26 -11.78 9.50 -3.92
CA LEU A 26 -12.91 10.39 -3.65
C LEU A 26 -13.02 11.54 -4.65
N GLY A 27 -11.92 11.90 -5.31
CA GLY A 27 -11.87 12.98 -6.29
C GLY A 27 -10.50 13.05 -6.95
N ARG A 28 -10.47 13.55 -8.19
CA ARG A 28 -9.25 13.72 -8.97
C ARG A 28 -9.27 15.01 -9.78
N ASP A 29 -8.10 15.61 -9.90
CA ASP A 29 -7.73 16.65 -10.84
C ASP A 29 -6.46 16.19 -11.56
N LEU A 30 -6.63 15.31 -12.55
CA LEU A 30 -5.55 14.64 -13.26
C LEU A 30 -5.78 14.69 -14.78
N PRO A 31 -4.71 14.65 -15.59
CA PRO A 31 -4.82 14.47 -17.04
C PRO A 31 -5.53 13.15 -17.41
N ALA A 32 -6.15 13.11 -18.60
CA ALA A 32 -6.96 11.96 -19.05
C ALA A 32 -6.17 10.65 -19.20
N VAL A 33 -4.84 10.69 -19.20
CA VAL A 33 -3.95 9.50 -19.19
C VAL A 33 -4.07 8.67 -17.91
N PHE A 34 -4.59 9.26 -16.82
CA PHE A 34 -4.80 8.56 -15.55
C PHE A 34 -6.19 7.94 -15.50
N GLU A 35 -6.28 6.69 -15.93
CA GLU A 35 -7.53 5.91 -15.91
C GLU A 35 -8.02 5.60 -14.49
N ASP A 36 -9.35 5.45 -14.33
CA ASP A 36 -9.97 5.19 -13.03
C ASP A 36 -9.52 3.86 -12.41
N ALA A 37 -9.34 2.81 -13.22
CA ALA A 37 -8.85 1.52 -12.75
C ALA A 37 -7.43 1.62 -12.17
N LEU A 38 -6.55 2.37 -12.83
CA LEU A 38 -5.20 2.63 -12.35
C LEU A 38 -5.22 3.40 -11.02
N LEU A 39 -6.08 4.40 -10.91
CA LEU A 39 -6.22 5.20 -9.69
C LEU A 39 -6.82 4.39 -8.53
N ALA A 40 -7.76 3.49 -8.80
CA ALA A 40 -8.29 2.57 -7.79
C ALA A 40 -7.20 1.66 -7.23
N HIS A 41 -6.40 1.01 -8.09
CA HIS A 41 -5.29 0.18 -7.66
C HIS A 41 -4.21 0.97 -6.90
N THR A 42 -3.90 2.17 -7.38
CA THR A 42 -2.92 3.07 -6.74
C THR A 42 -3.41 3.55 -5.38
N GLY A 43 -4.68 3.94 -5.27
CA GLY A 43 -5.31 4.39 -4.03
C GLY A 43 -5.23 3.33 -2.93
N SER A 44 -5.63 2.09 -3.24
CA SER A 44 -5.52 0.97 -2.28
C SER A 44 -4.10 0.71 -1.81
N ARG A 45 -3.10 0.82 -2.71
CA ARG A 45 -1.69 0.65 -2.36
C ARG A 45 -1.18 1.77 -1.46
N ILE A 46 -1.54 3.01 -1.75
CA ILE A 46 -1.13 4.17 -0.95
C ILE A 46 -1.74 4.09 0.46
N ALA A 47 -3.04 3.77 0.57
CA ALA A 47 -3.71 3.63 1.86
C ALA A 47 -3.04 2.57 2.73
N ARG A 48 -2.80 1.38 2.18
CA ARG A 48 -2.10 0.30 2.90
C ARG A 48 -0.67 0.67 3.29
N LEU A 49 0.05 1.38 2.42
CA LEU A 49 1.40 1.86 2.74
C LEU A 49 1.38 2.83 3.92
N CYS A 50 0.45 3.77 3.94
CA CYS A 50 0.32 4.75 5.02
C CYS A 50 -0.08 4.07 6.33
N GLU A 51 -1.05 3.15 6.28
CA GLU A 51 -1.46 2.34 7.44
C GLU A 51 -0.26 1.60 8.07
N VAL A 52 0.58 0.96 7.25
CA VAL A 52 1.77 0.26 7.74
C VAL A 52 2.79 1.22 8.37
N LEU A 53 2.94 2.43 7.85
CA LEU A 53 3.83 3.44 8.42
C LEU A 53 3.29 3.98 9.75
N GLU A 54 1.96 4.13 9.87
CA GLU A 54 1.29 4.62 11.08
C GLU A 54 1.23 3.57 12.19
N ASN A 55 1.33 2.27 11.87
CA ASN A 55 1.40 1.19 12.86
C ASN A 55 2.58 1.32 13.85
N GLY A 56 3.57 2.17 13.56
CA GLY A 56 4.65 2.54 14.47
C GLY A 56 4.25 3.48 15.61
N GLY A 57 3.01 3.95 15.65
CA GLY A 57 2.44 4.74 16.74
C GLY A 57 2.38 6.25 16.50
N GLU A 58 3.05 6.76 15.45
CA GLU A 58 2.94 8.16 15.06
C GLU A 58 2.10 8.34 13.78
N PRO A 59 1.18 9.31 13.75
CA PRO A 59 0.36 9.58 12.58
C PRO A 59 1.23 10.13 11.44
N LEU A 60 0.96 9.67 10.22
CA LEU A 60 1.73 10.08 9.06
C LEU A 60 1.23 11.44 8.58
N GLU A 61 1.96 12.51 8.89
CA GLU A 61 1.56 13.84 8.40
C GLU A 61 1.82 14.01 6.90
N HIS A 62 2.99 13.57 6.44
CA HIS A 62 3.46 13.77 5.07
C HIS A 62 4.43 12.67 4.65
N LEU A 63 4.21 12.08 3.49
CA LEU A 63 5.07 11.10 2.83
C LEU A 63 5.44 11.62 1.44
N THR A 64 6.66 11.35 0.99
CA THR A 64 7.07 11.63 -0.38
C THR A 64 7.73 10.40 -0.97
N LEU A 65 7.12 9.87 -2.04
CA LEU A 65 7.67 8.79 -2.84
C LEU A 65 8.41 9.43 -4.02
N ARG A 66 9.67 9.06 -4.20
CA ARG A 66 10.52 9.57 -5.29
C ARG A 66 10.64 8.52 -6.38
N PHE A 67 10.36 8.93 -7.60
CA PHE A 67 10.63 8.20 -8.83
C PHE A 67 11.71 8.93 -9.62
N THR A 68 12.10 8.40 -10.77
CA THR A 68 13.17 8.99 -11.61
C THR A 68 12.87 10.44 -11.98
N ASP A 69 11.72 10.70 -12.58
CA ASP A 69 11.38 12.05 -13.08
C ASP A 69 10.27 12.74 -12.25
N TYR A 70 9.69 12.01 -11.30
CA TYR A 70 8.47 12.41 -10.60
C TYR A 70 8.56 12.17 -9.09
N LYS A 71 7.76 12.92 -8.35
CA LYS A 71 7.53 12.76 -6.92
C LYS A 71 6.04 12.65 -6.68
N LEU A 72 5.65 11.69 -5.85
CA LEU A 72 4.30 11.58 -5.33
C LEU A 72 4.33 12.04 -3.87
N HIS A 73 3.70 13.17 -3.61
CA HIS A 73 3.53 13.71 -2.27
C HIS A 73 2.19 13.26 -1.73
N VAL A 74 2.20 12.65 -0.55
CA VAL A 74 1.00 12.19 0.15
C VAL A 74 0.93 12.94 1.47
N ARG A 75 -0.22 13.54 1.77
CA ARG A 75 -0.45 14.27 3.02
C ARG A 75 -1.75 13.79 3.65
N ARG A 76 -1.75 13.60 4.97
CA ARG A 76 -3.00 13.31 5.69
C ARG A 76 -3.93 14.52 5.64
N ALA A 77 -5.19 14.25 5.31
CA ALA A 77 -6.27 15.21 5.31
C ALA A 77 -7.44 14.66 6.14
N ARG A 78 -8.43 15.50 6.44
CA ARG A 78 -9.60 15.11 7.26
C ARG A 78 -10.44 13.99 6.63
N VAL A 79 -10.33 13.81 5.33
CA VAL A 79 -11.15 12.87 4.53
C VAL A 79 -10.40 11.59 4.15
N GLY A 80 -9.11 11.52 4.47
CA GLY A 80 -8.23 10.52 3.89
C GLY A 80 -6.82 11.06 3.62
N LEU A 81 -6.31 10.75 2.44
CA LEU A 81 -4.97 11.08 1.96
C LEU A 81 -5.08 11.96 0.71
N LEU A 82 -4.45 13.13 0.76
CA LEU A 82 -4.27 14.01 -0.38
C LEU A 82 -2.98 13.64 -1.10
N CYS A 83 -3.10 13.28 -2.37
CA CYS A 83 -1.99 12.82 -3.21
C CYS A 83 -1.72 13.82 -4.34
N VAL A 84 -0.46 14.17 -4.56
CA VAL A 84 -0.04 15.10 -5.62
C VAL A 84 1.15 14.54 -6.38
N ILE A 85 1.01 14.47 -7.70
CA ILE A 85 2.08 14.09 -8.61
C ILE A 85 2.76 15.36 -9.08
N ALA A 86 4.06 15.45 -8.85
CA ALA A 86 4.89 16.59 -9.22
C ALA A 86 6.19 16.15 -9.89
N SER A 87 6.81 17.06 -10.63
CA SER A 87 8.15 16.89 -11.18
C SER A 87 9.20 16.82 -10.07
N GLU A 88 10.37 16.26 -10.39
CA GLU A 88 11.49 16.27 -9.44
C GLU A 88 11.89 17.70 -9.01
N ALA A 89 11.80 18.67 -9.92
CA ALA A 89 12.24 20.05 -9.71
C ALA A 89 11.19 20.99 -9.08
N VAL A 90 10.07 20.44 -8.57
CA VAL A 90 9.00 21.25 -7.98
C VAL A 90 9.49 22.07 -6.78
N ASN A 91 8.95 23.28 -6.62
CA ASN A 91 9.16 24.11 -5.43
C ASN A 91 8.50 23.44 -4.21
N VAL A 92 9.26 22.61 -3.50
CA VAL A 92 8.77 21.81 -2.36
C VAL A 92 8.15 22.68 -1.25
N PRO A 93 8.75 23.80 -0.83
CA PRO A 93 8.10 24.70 0.14
C PRO A 93 6.73 25.20 -0.29
N ALA A 94 6.60 25.68 -1.54
CA ALA A 94 5.32 26.15 -2.08
C ALA A 94 4.28 25.01 -2.13
N LEU A 95 4.70 23.83 -2.58
CA LEU A 95 3.83 22.65 -2.63
C LEU A 95 3.36 22.22 -1.25
N ARG A 96 4.24 22.20 -0.24
CA ARG A 96 3.86 21.87 1.14
C ARG A 96 2.85 22.85 1.72
N MET A 97 3.02 24.14 1.44
CA MET A 97 2.07 25.17 1.86
C MET A 97 0.69 24.93 1.20
N ALA A 98 0.66 24.73 -0.11
CA ALA A 98 -0.58 24.49 -0.84
C ALA A 98 -1.28 23.20 -0.41
N LEU A 99 -0.55 22.09 -0.25
CA LEU A 99 -1.06 20.84 0.31
C LEU A 99 -1.71 21.06 1.69
N SER A 100 -1.09 21.87 2.54
CA SER A 100 -1.64 22.19 3.87
C SER A 100 -2.94 22.99 3.77
N LEU A 101 -3.03 23.94 2.85
CA LEU A 101 -4.23 24.74 2.62
C LEU A 101 -5.37 23.89 2.06
N VAL A 102 -5.09 23.06 1.04
CA VAL A 102 -6.07 22.18 0.42
C VAL A 102 -6.55 21.12 1.40
N ALA A 103 -5.65 20.47 2.14
CA ALA A 103 -6.02 19.47 3.15
C ALA A 103 -6.96 20.02 4.24
N ARG A 104 -6.86 21.32 4.56
CA ARG A 104 -7.76 22.00 5.51
C ARG A 104 -9.11 22.38 4.90
N ARG A 105 -9.15 22.66 3.60
CA ARG A 105 -10.35 23.07 2.85
C ARG A 105 -11.19 21.89 2.37
N LEU A 106 -10.62 20.68 2.29
CA LEU A 106 -11.37 19.49 1.92
C LEU A 106 -12.53 19.27 2.92
N PRO A 107 -13.78 19.20 2.43
CA PRO A 107 -14.95 18.99 3.28
C PRO A 107 -14.86 17.61 3.92
N ARG A 108 -15.28 17.45 5.19
CA ARG A 108 -15.40 16.11 5.76
C ARG A 108 -16.42 15.33 4.95
N ILE A 109 -15.99 14.26 4.31
CA ILE A 109 -16.86 13.32 3.63
C ILE A 109 -16.75 12.04 4.41
N ASP A 110 -17.84 11.65 5.05
CA ASP A 110 -17.98 10.31 5.59
C ASP A 110 -18.05 9.38 4.37
N ALA A 111 -16.97 8.64 4.12
CA ALA A 111 -16.96 7.67 3.05
C ALA A 111 -18.13 6.69 3.28
N PRO A 112 -18.99 6.42 2.28
CA PRO A 112 -20.00 5.39 2.43
C PRO A 112 -19.26 4.08 2.72
N ARG A 113 -19.54 3.49 3.88
CA ARG A 113 -19.06 2.16 4.26
C ARG A 113 -19.43 1.23 3.11
N SER A 114 -18.45 0.79 2.34
CA SER A 114 -18.64 -0.22 1.32
C SER A 114 -19.17 -1.47 2.01
N VAL A 115 -20.48 -1.68 1.92
CA VAL A 115 -21.09 -2.95 2.24
C VAL A 115 -20.55 -3.88 1.17
N ALA A 116 -19.62 -4.76 1.55
CA ALA A 116 -19.26 -5.88 0.70
C ALA A 116 -20.59 -6.52 0.22
N PRO A 117 -20.75 -6.84 -1.07
CA PRO A 117 -21.89 -7.63 -1.51
C PRO A 117 -21.89 -8.90 -0.67
N ASP A 118 -23.06 -9.18 -0.11
CA ASP A 118 -23.35 -10.28 0.79
C ASP A 118 -22.61 -11.56 0.43
N ALA A 119 -22.17 -12.22 1.51
CA ALA A 119 -21.84 -13.62 1.48
C ALA A 119 -22.90 -14.40 0.71
N GLU A 120 -22.48 -15.09 -0.34
CA GLU A 120 -23.28 -16.16 -0.90
C GLU A 120 -23.35 -17.26 0.18
N PRO A 121 -24.56 -17.61 0.69
CA PRO A 121 -24.69 -18.60 1.74
C PRO A 121 -24.36 -19.98 1.17
N SER A 122 -23.42 -20.67 1.81
CA SER A 122 -23.20 -22.10 1.61
C SER A 122 -24.51 -22.88 1.71
N PRO A 123 -24.82 -23.78 0.76
CA PRO A 123 -25.62 -24.94 1.06
C PRO A 123 -24.70 -26.15 1.25
N THR A 124 -24.75 -26.67 2.47
CA THR A 124 -24.99 -28.10 2.71
C THR A 124 -23.96 -29.11 2.19
N THR A 125 -23.17 -29.59 3.15
CA THR A 125 -22.68 -30.96 3.30
C THR A 125 -23.56 -32.02 2.59
N LEU A 126 -23.06 -32.58 1.49
CA LEU A 126 -23.38 -33.93 1.02
C LEU A 126 -22.07 -34.72 1.05
N ARG A 127 -21.78 -35.36 2.18
CA ARG A 127 -21.95 -36.81 2.36
C ARG A 127 -21.07 -37.63 1.40
N SER A 128 -19.93 -38.03 1.96
CA SER A 128 -19.20 -39.28 1.75
C SER A 128 -19.78 -40.26 0.72
N SER A 129 -19.04 -40.45 -0.37
CA SER A 129 -18.97 -41.73 -1.08
C SER A 129 -17.51 -42.17 -1.10
N GLN A 130 -17.09 -42.80 0.00
CA GLN A 130 -15.98 -43.73 -0.02
C GLN A 130 -16.32 -44.85 -1.02
N THR A 131 -15.42 -45.13 -1.96
CA THR A 131 -15.36 -46.43 -2.64
C THR A 131 -13.94 -46.98 -2.46
N PRO A 132 -13.78 -48.17 -1.90
CA PRO A 132 -12.49 -48.72 -1.51
C PRO A 132 -11.77 -49.32 -2.72
N ILE A 133 -10.48 -49.03 -2.89
CA ILE A 133 -9.60 -49.83 -3.75
C ILE A 133 -8.34 -50.19 -2.99
N ALA A 134 -8.35 -51.47 -2.57
CA ALA A 134 -7.27 -52.42 -2.44
C ALA A 134 -5.84 -51.89 -2.21
N SER A 135 -5.41 -52.08 -0.97
CA SER A 135 -4.11 -52.63 -0.56
C SER A 135 -3.16 -53.13 -1.66
N SER A 136 -1.97 -52.51 -1.70
CA SER A 136 -0.73 -53.22 -1.98
C SER A 136 0.45 -52.57 -1.21
N THR A 137 0.72 -53.07 -0.01
CA THR A 137 2.08 -53.21 0.56
C THR A 137 2.81 -54.30 -0.26
N PRO A 138 4.17 -54.39 -0.33
CA PRO A 138 5.12 -53.85 0.63
C PRO A 138 6.48 -53.35 0.08
N SER A 139 7.28 -52.80 1.01
CA SER A 139 8.64 -53.26 1.33
C SER A 139 9.86 -52.39 0.99
N ARG A 140 10.73 -52.37 2.01
CA ARG A 140 12.18 -52.11 2.08
C ARG A 140 12.65 -50.65 2.01
N SER A 141 13.19 -50.10 3.10
CA SER A 141 14.43 -50.44 3.84
C SER A 141 15.60 -49.59 3.32
N GLY A 142 16.13 -48.75 4.19
CA GLY A 142 17.39 -48.02 3.95
C GLY A 142 17.53 -46.75 4.79
N ALA A 143 17.91 -46.89 6.07
CA ALA A 143 18.90 -45.99 6.67
C ALA A 143 20.30 -46.44 6.17
N PRO A 144 21.41 -45.66 6.20
CA PRO A 144 21.71 -44.59 7.17
C PRO A 144 22.51 -43.36 6.64
N SER A 145 22.74 -42.42 7.56
CA SER A 145 23.93 -41.54 7.73
C SER A 145 24.50 -40.68 6.58
N SER A 146 24.59 -39.37 6.82
CA SER A 146 25.84 -38.58 6.78
C SER A 146 25.48 -37.14 7.18
N ASP A 147 25.89 -36.68 8.35
CA ASP A 147 27.17 -36.00 8.57
C ASP A 147 27.42 -34.88 7.55
N ALA A 148 27.00 -33.67 7.91
CA ALA A 148 27.50 -32.44 7.33
C ALA A 148 27.87 -31.50 8.47
N SER A 149 28.93 -31.87 9.17
CA SER A 149 29.83 -30.93 9.83
C SER A 149 30.22 -29.82 8.84
N ARG A 150 29.73 -28.59 9.04
CA ARG A 150 30.26 -27.39 8.37
C ARG A 150 30.59 -26.29 9.37
N VAL A 151 31.76 -26.46 9.97
CA VAL A 151 32.87 -25.48 10.05
C VAL A 151 32.50 -24.00 9.81
N LYS A 152 32.64 -23.24 10.91
CA LYS A 152 33.22 -21.90 11.07
C LYS A 152 32.80 -20.78 10.11
N SER A 153 32.19 -19.74 10.67
CA SER A 153 32.73 -18.39 10.45
C SER A 153 32.39 -17.47 11.62
N ALA A 154 33.43 -17.07 12.35
CA ALA A 154 33.38 -16.02 13.34
C ALA A 154 33.06 -14.70 12.65
N ARG A 155 31.94 -14.06 13.02
CA ARG A 155 31.68 -12.67 12.65
C ARG A 155 32.42 -11.77 13.64
N THR A 156 33.61 -11.35 13.27
CA THR A 156 34.31 -10.21 13.87
C THR A 156 33.63 -8.92 13.43
N TYR A 157 33.17 -8.11 14.39
CA TYR A 157 32.79 -6.71 14.15
C TYR A 157 33.74 -5.83 14.96
N ARG A 158 34.49 -4.95 14.28
CA ARG A 158 35.49 -4.04 14.87
C ARG A 158 36.64 -4.71 15.64
N GLY A 159 37.31 -5.69 15.05
CA GLY A 159 38.64 -6.12 15.50
C GLY A 159 38.73 -6.72 16.91
N ARG A 160 37.63 -7.22 17.49
CA ARG A 160 37.65 -8.02 18.74
C ARG A 160 36.79 -9.29 18.59
N PRO A 161 37.27 -10.46 19.06
CA PRO A 161 36.47 -11.68 19.11
C PRO A 161 35.46 -11.60 20.28
N ILE A 162 34.22 -12.01 20.01
CA ILE A 162 33.19 -12.27 21.03
C ILE A 162 33.34 -13.74 21.43
N VAL A 163 33.65 -13.98 22.71
CA VAL A 163 33.55 -15.29 23.38
C VAL A 163 32.32 -15.25 24.27
#